data_AF-A0A098T3S9-F1
#
_entry.id   AF-A0A098T3S9-F1
#
_cell.length_a   1.000
_cell.length_b   1.000
_cell.length_c   1.000
_cell.angle_alpha   90.00
_cell.angle_beta   90.00
_cell.angle_gamma   90.00
#
_symmetry.space_group_name_H-M   'P 1'
#
loop_
_entity.id
_entity.type
_entity.pdbx_description
1 polymer ?
#
loop_
_entity_poly.entity_id
_entity_poly.type
_entity_poly.pdbx_seq_one_letter_code
_entity_poly.pdbx_strand_id
1 'polypeptide(L)'
;MIRLLIFVVLILALGFGFAWLADRPGDLFIVWQDRRIEMSLMTAVTLVASLIAAIMVGWWIIRAILYSPRTVSRYFRASKRDRGYQALSTGLLAAGAGDAAMARKMNKRTKGLLNADQEPLIHLLDVQAALIEGRHEEARKLFEAMAEDPETRLLGLRGLYLEAQRQGADEAAQHYAETAAEQAPQLQWAGSAALSYRTREGKWNEALGLLDKQRQAGTLEPAVADRHKAVLLTARARDHADS
;
A
#
# COMPACT_ATOMS: atom_id res chain seq x y z
N MET A 1 4.78 -31.31 23.74
CA MET A 1 4.51 -32.34 24.75
C MET A 1 5.78 -33.16 25.08
N ILE A 2 6.33 -33.94 24.15
CA ILE A 2 7.50 -34.83 24.40
C ILE A 2 8.75 -34.11 24.93
N ARG A 3 9.02 -32.89 24.43
CA ARG A 3 10.18 -32.07 24.89
C ARG A 3 10.09 -31.66 26.37
N LEU A 4 8.89 -31.41 26.89
CA LEU A 4 8.67 -31.06 28.29
C LEU A 4 8.87 -32.30 29.19
N LEU A 5 8.40 -33.46 28.72
CA LEU A 5 8.52 -34.73 29.43
C LEU A 5 9.99 -35.17 29.57
N ILE A 6 10.77 -35.06 28.48
CA ILE A 6 12.22 -35.33 28.50
C ILE A 6 12.95 -34.35 29.45
N PHE A 7 12.56 -33.08 29.47
CA PHE A 7 13.16 -32.08 30.36
C PHE A 7 12.89 -32.36 31.84
N VAL A 8 11.65 -32.76 32.18
CA VAL A 8 11.27 -33.13 33.56
C VAL A 8 12.00 -34.38 34.02
N VAL A 9 12.11 -35.41 33.16
CA VAL A 9 12.88 -36.64 33.46
C VAL A 9 14.37 -36.32 33.67
N LEU A 10 14.93 -35.43 32.86
CA LEU A 10 16.33 -35.01 32.99
C LEU A 10 16.58 -34.26 34.32
N ILE A 11 15.68 -33.36 34.72
CA ILE A 11 15.77 -32.64 36.01
C ILE A 11 15.64 -33.61 37.18
N LEU A 12 14.72 -34.57 37.12
CA LEU A 12 14.57 -35.60 38.15
C LEU A 12 15.82 -36.47 38.26
N ALA A 13 16.41 -36.88 37.13
CA ALA A 13 17.65 -37.66 37.11
C ALA A 13 18.85 -36.86 37.68
N LEU A 14 18.94 -35.57 37.34
CA LEU A 14 19.94 -34.66 37.90
C LEU A 14 19.74 -34.50 39.41
N GLY A 15 18.53 -34.19 39.86
CA GLY A 15 18.20 -34.04 41.29
C GLY A 15 18.51 -35.31 42.10
N PHE A 16 18.21 -36.49 41.54
CA PHE A 16 18.56 -37.78 42.15
C PHE A 16 20.07 -37.99 42.21
N GLY A 17 20.81 -37.63 41.15
CA GLY A 17 22.27 -37.66 41.13
C GLY A 17 22.90 -36.74 42.17
N PHE A 18 22.38 -35.54 42.37
CA PHE A 18 22.84 -34.61 43.42
C PHE A 18 22.51 -35.09 44.83
N ALA A 19 21.32 -35.64 45.06
CA ALA A 19 20.93 -36.17 46.36
C ALA A 19 21.81 -37.36 46.78
N TRP A 20 22.06 -38.29 45.85
CA TRP A 20 22.94 -39.44 46.10
C TRP A 20 24.40 -39.04 46.38
N LEU A 21 24.87 -37.95 45.77
CA LEU A 21 26.23 -37.45 45.94
C LEU A 21 26.40 -36.60 47.22
N ALA A 22 25.33 -35.95 47.69
CA ALA A 22 25.33 -35.19 48.93
C ALA A 22 25.52 -36.08 50.18
N ASP A 23 25.07 -37.33 50.13
CA ASP A 23 25.17 -38.29 51.23
C ASP A 23 26.56 -38.97 51.36
N ARG A 24 27.54 -38.63 50.50
CA ARG A 24 28.91 -39.17 50.56
C ARG A 24 29.96 -38.08 50.77
N PRO A 25 30.47 -37.87 52.00
CA PRO A 25 31.58 -36.96 52.23
C PRO A 25 32.87 -37.55 51.66
N GLY A 26 33.37 -36.96 50.58
CA GLY A 26 34.68 -37.28 50.02
C GLY A 26 35.44 -35.98 49.72
N ASP A 27 36.74 -35.98 50.00
CA ASP A 27 37.62 -34.87 49.62
C ASP A 27 38.14 -35.12 48.20
N LEU A 28 37.96 -34.13 47.32
CA LEU A 28 38.40 -34.22 45.93
C LEU A 28 39.71 -33.44 45.76
N PHE A 29 40.80 -34.16 45.55
CA PHE A 29 42.12 -33.55 45.33
C PHE A 29 42.34 -33.36 43.83
N ILE A 30 42.34 -32.11 43.37
CA ILE A 30 42.76 -31.78 42.01
C ILE A 30 44.22 -31.33 42.06
N VAL A 31 45.10 -32.07 41.36
CA VAL A 31 46.51 -31.72 41.20
C VAL A 31 46.67 -31.02 39.87
N TRP A 32 47.00 -29.72 39.88
CA TRP A 32 47.30 -28.94 38.69
C TRP A 32 48.65 -28.25 38.87
N GLN A 33 49.64 -28.58 38.02
CA GLN A 33 50.96 -27.93 37.98
C GLN A 33 51.61 -27.83 39.39
N ASP A 34 51.70 -28.97 40.09
CA ASP A 34 52.23 -29.09 41.46
C ASP A 34 51.50 -28.32 42.57
N ARG A 35 50.35 -27.68 42.27
CA ARG A 35 49.44 -27.16 43.30
C ARG A 35 48.31 -28.14 43.57
N ARG A 36 48.23 -28.59 44.82
CA ARG A 36 47.08 -29.32 45.35
C ARG A 36 46.05 -28.31 45.80
N ILE A 37 44.90 -28.30 45.12
CA ILE A 37 43.74 -27.54 45.58
C ILE A 37 42.81 -28.55 46.23
N GLU A 38 42.76 -28.51 47.55
CA GLU A 38 41.79 -29.28 48.34
C GLU A 38 40.44 -28.58 48.23
N MET A 39 39.47 -29.26 47.64
CA MET A 39 38.11 -28.76 47.52
C MET A 39 37.14 -29.86 47.91
N SER A 40 36.12 -29.51 48.70
CA SER A 40 35.09 -30.47 49.10
C SER A 40 34.32 -30.93 47.86
N LEU A 41 33.92 -32.20 47.81
CA LEU A 41 33.14 -32.75 46.69
C LEU A 41 31.92 -31.88 46.36
N MET A 42 31.28 -31.31 47.39
CA MET A 42 30.14 -30.40 47.23
C MET A 42 30.50 -29.13 46.44
N THR A 43 31.65 -28.51 46.73
CA THR A 43 32.11 -27.31 45.99
C THR A 43 32.45 -27.61 44.54
N ALA A 44 33.12 -28.74 44.27
CA ALA A 44 33.43 -29.16 42.90
C ALA A 44 32.16 -29.42 42.09
N VAL A 45 31.17 -30.07 42.70
CA VAL A 45 29.87 -30.39 42.10
C VAL A 45 29.04 -29.13 41.83
N THR A 46 28.99 -28.19 42.76
CA THR A 46 28.31 -26.89 42.56
C THR A 46 28.98 -26.08 41.45
N LEU A 47 30.31 -26.07 41.38
CA LEU A 47 31.04 -25.37 40.33
C LEU A 47 30.69 -25.93 38.94
N VAL A 48 30.73 -27.26 38.78
CA VAL A 48 30.38 -27.93 37.52
C VAL A 48 28.92 -27.68 37.15
N ALA A 49 28.00 -27.77 38.12
CA ALA A 49 26.58 -27.47 37.90
C ALA A 49 26.36 -26.02 37.45
N SER A 50 27.05 -25.06 38.08
CA SER A 50 26.97 -23.65 37.72
C SER A 50 27.51 -23.38 36.32
N LEU A 51 28.58 -24.07 35.92
CA LEU A 51 29.16 -23.96 34.59
C LEU A 51 28.20 -24.51 33.52
N ILE A 52 27.58 -25.67 33.77
CA ILE A 52 26.58 -26.26 32.88
C ILE A 52 25.36 -25.33 32.75
N ALA A 53 24.88 -24.77 33.86
CA ALA A 53 23.79 -23.80 33.86
C ALA A 53 24.14 -22.54 33.04
N ALA A 54 25.35 -22.00 33.20
CA ALA A 54 25.83 -20.86 32.45
C ALA A 54 25.89 -21.15 30.93
N ILE A 55 26.37 -22.33 30.55
CA ILE A 55 26.41 -22.77 29.14
C ILE A 55 24.99 -22.95 28.58
N MET A 56 24.06 -23.55 29.33
CA MET A 56 22.66 -23.70 28.91
C MET A 56 21.95 -22.35 28.73
N VAL A 57 22.15 -21.41 29.66
CA VAL A 57 21.60 -20.05 29.56
C VAL A 57 22.22 -19.32 28.37
N GLY A 58 23.54 -19.40 28.20
CA GLY A 58 24.23 -18.82 27.03
C GLY A 58 23.70 -19.38 25.71
N TRP A 59 23.53 -20.69 25.61
CA TRP A 59 22.96 -21.33 24.43
C TRP A 59 21.49 -20.93 24.20
N TRP A 60 20.69 -20.80 25.25
CA TRP A 60 19.31 -20.33 25.15
C TRP A 60 19.24 -18.89 24.65
N ILE A 61 20.11 -17.99 25.15
CA ILE A 61 20.20 -16.59 24.70
C ILE A 61 20.62 -16.53 23.23
N ILE A 62 21.68 -17.24 22.85
CA ILE A 62 22.16 -17.31 21.46
C ILE A 62 21.05 -17.85 20.55
N ARG A 63 20.34 -18.91 20.97
CA ARG A 63 19.25 -19.50 20.21
C ARG A 63 18.03 -18.57 20.13
N ALA A 64 17.70 -17.83 21.19
CA ALA A 64 16.61 -16.86 21.20
C ALA A 64 16.91 -15.69 20.26
N ILE A 65 18.16 -15.22 20.21
CA ILE A 65 18.58 -14.13 19.32
C ILE A 65 18.64 -14.59 17.87
N LEU A 66 19.22 -15.77 17.59
CA LEU A 66 19.40 -16.28 16.22
C LEU A 66 18.13 -16.92 15.63
N TYR A 67 17.29 -17.58 16.44
CA TYR A 67 16.11 -18.33 15.99
C TYR A 67 14.77 -17.69 16.36
N SER A 68 14.74 -16.41 16.74
CA SER A 68 13.49 -15.62 16.83
C SER A 68 13.25 -14.66 15.65
N PRO A 69 13.24 -15.12 14.38
CA PRO A 69 12.90 -14.26 13.24
C PRO A 69 11.38 -13.98 13.14
N ARG A 70 10.53 -14.67 13.91
CA ARG A 70 9.06 -14.57 13.76
C ARG A 70 8.42 -13.35 14.43
N THR A 71 9.00 -12.81 15.51
CA THR A 71 8.53 -11.54 16.12
C THR A 71 9.18 -10.32 15.47
N VAL A 72 10.45 -10.43 15.08
CA VAL A 72 11.21 -9.35 14.43
C VAL A 72 10.67 -9.05 13.02
N SER A 73 10.42 -10.07 12.18
CA SER A 73 9.94 -9.84 10.81
C SER A 73 8.55 -9.18 10.71
N ARG A 74 7.66 -9.40 11.70
CA ARG A 74 6.33 -8.76 11.73
C ARG A 74 6.40 -7.27 12.08
N TYR A 75 7.27 -6.88 13.02
CA TYR A 75 7.45 -5.47 13.38
C TYR A 75 8.12 -4.66 12.26
N PHE A 76 9.12 -5.24 11.58
CA PHE A 76 9.77 -4.57 10.45
C PHE A 76 8.89 -4.45 9.20
N ARG A 77 7.98 -5.41 8.95
CA ARG A 77 7.02 -5.33 7.83
C ARG A 77 5.92 -4.29 8.06
N ALA A 78 5.33 -4.22 9.26
CA ALA A 78 4.32 -3.21 9.59
C ALA A 78 4.89 -1.79 9.45
N SER A 79 6.08 -1.57 10.01
CA SER A 79 6.78 -0.27 9.91
C SER A 79 7.12 0.14 8.47
N LYS A 80 7.35 -0.81 7.54
CA LYS A 80 7.63 -0.48 6.13
C LYS A 80 6.39 0.09 5.44
N ARG A 81 5.23 -0.53 5.66
CA ARG A 81 3.95 -0.09 5.08
C ARG A 81 3.50 1.25 5.65
N ASP A 82 3.60 1.44 6.96
CA ASP A 82 3.22 2.70 7.61
C ASP A 82 4.08 3.86 7.11
N ARG A 83 5.41 3.65 6.99
CA ARG A 83 6.32 4.63 6.37
C ARG A 83 6.00 4.89 4.90
N GLY A 84 5.51 3.88 4.19
CA GLY A 84 5.07 3.98 2.81
C GLY A 84 3.85 4.89 2.65
N TYR A 85 2.80 4.66 3.44
CA TYR A 85 1.61 5.52 3.44
C TYR A 85 1.89 6.93 3.94
N GLN A 86 2.78 7.08 4.93
CA GLN A 86 3.21 8.40 5.38
C GLN A 86 3.94 9.17 4.26
N ALA A 87 4.82 8.49 3.52
CA ALA A 87 5.48 9.09 2.35
C ALA A 87 4.46 9.44 1.26
N LEU A 88 3.51 8.56 0.96
CA LEU A 88 2.44 8.81 -0.02
C LEU A 88 1.60 10.03 0.35
N SER A 89 1.10 10.10 1.60
CA SER A 89 0.31 11.22 2.10
C SER A 89 1.10 12.54 2.05
N THR A 90 2.35 12.53 2.52
CA THR A 90 3.22 13.71 2.46
C THR A 90 3.49 14.15 1.02
N GLY A 91 3.68 13.19 0.11
CA GLY A 91 3.88 13.47 -1.31
C GLY A 91 2.66 14.08 -1.97
N LEU A 92 1.45 13.58 -1.67
CA LEU A 92 0.20 14.13 -2.18
C LEU A 92 -0.06 15.54 -1.65
N LEU A 93 0.22 15.79 -0.37
CA LEU A 93 0.12 17.15 0.21
C LEU A 93 1.13 18.11 -0.42
N ALA A 94 2.36 17.67 -0.64
CA ALA A 94 3.39 18.47 -1.32
C ALA A 94 2.98 18.78 -2.77
N ALA A 95 2.45 17.79 -3.50
CA ALA A 95 1.97 18.00 -4.86
C ALA A 95 0.80 18.99 -4.90
N GLY A 96 -0.16 18.87 -3.98
CA GLY A 96 -1.27 19.82 -3.85
C GLY A 96 -0.82 21.24 -3.47
N ALA A 97 0.30 21.38 -2.76
CA ALA A 97 0.93 22.66 -2.45
C ALA A 97 1.84 23.20 -3.58
N GLY A 98 2.06 22.42 -4.65
CA GLY A 98 2.95 22.80 -5.76
C GLY A 98 4.45 22.56 -5.49
N ASP A 99 4.82 21.89 -4.40
CA ASP A 99 6.22 21.52 -4.12
C ASP A 99 6.62 20.27 -4.91
N ALA A 100 7.06 20.51 -6.15
CA ALA A 100 7.52 19.50 -7.09
C ALA A 100 8.67 18.65 -6.53
N ALA A 101 9.67 19.27 -5.90
CA ALA A 101 10.85 18.58 -5.42
C ALA A 101 10.50 17.60 -4.29
N MET A 102 9.68 18.05 -3.33
CA MET A 102 9.24 17.20 -2.23
C MET A 102 8.28 16.10 -2.70
N ALA A 103 7.34 16.40 -3.60
CA ALA A 103 6.44 15.42 -4.19
C ALA A 103 7.22 14.29 -4.90
N ARG A 104 8.20 14.62 -5.75
CA ARG A 104 9.06 13.63 -6.42
C ARG A 104 9.86 12.78 -5.43
N LYS A 105 10.45 13.42 -4.42
CA LYS A 105 11.24 12.73 -3.38
C LYS A 105 10.37 11.75 -2.61
N MET A 106 9.18 12.16 -2.20
CA MET A 106 8.23 11.32 -1.49
C MET A 106 7.69 10.20 -2.37
N ASN A 107 7.39 10.48 -3.63
CA ASN A 107 6.96 9.47 -4.60
C ASN A 107 8.00 8.35 -4.78
N LYS A 108 9.27 8.71 -5.01
CA LYS A 108 10.37 7.73 -5.08
C LYS A 108 10.49 6.91 -3.79
N ARG A 109 10.29 7.54 -2.63
CA ARG A 109 10.28 6.86 -1.33
C ARG A 109 9.11 5.90 -1.19
N THR A 110 7.91 6.30 -1.62
CA THR A 110 6.72 5.45 -1.63
C THR A 110 6.93 4.20 -2.46
N LYS A 111 7.45 4.32 -3.70
CA LYS A 111 7.75 3.18 -4.58
C LYS A 111 8.78 2.19 -4.01
N GLY A 112 9.71 2.65 -3.17
CA GLY A 112 10.64 1.76 -2.47
C GLY A 112 10.02 1.03 -1.27
N LEU A 113 8.92 1.56 -0.74
CA LEU A 113 8.28 1.09 0.49
C LEU A 113 7.01 0.27 0.23
N LEU A 114 6.24 0.62 -0.78
CA LEU A 114 4.99 -0.01 -1.21
C LEU A 114 5.15 -0.57 -2.63
N ASN A 115 4.43 -1.65 -2.93
CA ASN A 115 4.36 -2.20 -4.28
C ASN A 115 3.35 -1.37 -5.09
N ALA A 116 3.75 -0.87 -6.25
CA ALA A 116 2.88 -0.07 -7.12
C ALA A 116 1.62 -0.84 -7.55
N ASP A 117 1.79 -2.12 -7.91
CA ASP A 117 0.72 -3.00 -8.39
C ASP A 117 -0.41 -3.25 -7.37
N GLN A 118 -0.18 -2.95 -6.09
CA GLN A 118 -1.16 -3.16 -5.02
C GLN A 118 -1.87 -1.88 -4.60
N GLU A 119 -1.39 -0.71 -5.03
CA GLU A 119 -1.84 0.57 -4.51
C GLU A 119 -1.97 1.62 -5.63
N PRO A 120 -3.16 1.71 -6.26
CA PRO A 120 -3.35 2.57 -7.43
C PRO A 120 -3.13 4.06 -7.16
N LEU A 121 -3.21 4.49 -5.90
CA LEU A 121 -2.90 5.86 -5.46
C LEU A 121 -1.44 6.26 -5.73
N ILE A 122 -0.52 5.30 -5.87
CA ILE A 122 0.87 5.58 -6.22
C ILE A 122 0.95 6.14 -7.64
N HIS A 123 0.16 5.60 -8.58
CA HIS A 123 0.09 6.11 -9.96
C HIS A 123 -0.47 7.54 -10.01
N LEU A 124 -1.43 7.86 -9.14
CA LEU A 124 -1.91 9.23 -9.02
C LEU A 124 -0.80 10.18 -8.55
N LEU A 125 -0.01 9.79 -7.54
CA LEU A 125 1.11 10.63 -7.09
C LEU A 125 2.19 10.78 -8.17
N ASP A 126 2.45 9.74 -8.98
CA ASP A 126 3.32 9.83 -10.15
C ASP A 126 2.87 10.91 -11.13
N VAL A 127 1.59 10.85 -11.51
CA VAL A 127 0.97 11.83 -12.41
C VAL A 127 1.09 13.23 -11.83
N GLN A 128 0.68 13.43 -10.57
CA GLN A 128 0.69 14.74 -9.95
C GLN A 128 2.09 15.32 -9.88
N ALA A 129 3.09 14.49 -9.55
CA ALA A 129 4.50 14.91 -9.56
C ALA A 129 4.99 15.26 -10.97
N ALA A 130 4.56 14.55 -12.02
CA ALA A 130 4.90 14.89 -13.40
C ALA A 130 4.24 16.21 -13.86
N LEU A 131 2.97 16.43 -13.51
CA LEU A 131 2.22 17.63 -13.88
C LEU A 131 2.81 18.91 -13.26
N ILE A 132 3.10 18.91 -11.95
CA ILE A 132 3.68 20.08 -11.27
C ILE A 132 5.11 20.40 -11.73
N GLU A 133 5.79 19.43 -12.35
CA GLU A 133 7.11 19.62 -12.94
C GLU A 133 7.06 20.03 -14.42
N GLY A 134 5.85 20.15 -14.99
CA GLY A 134 5.66 20.47 -16.41
C GLY A 134 5.99 19.31 -17.36
N ARG A 135 6.13 18.08 -16.86
CA ARG A 135 6.38 16.87 -17.67
C ARG A 135 5.07 16.31 -18.21
N HIS A 136 4.38 17.09 -19.04
CA HIS A 136 3.06 16.76 -19.58
C HIS A 136 3.03 15.45 -20.40
N GLU A 137 4.06 15.20 -21.22
CA GLU A 137 4.14 13.96 -22.00
C GLU A 137 4.26 12.71 -21.12
N GLU A 138 4.96 12.82 -19.99
CA GLU A 138 5.06 11.72 -19.03
C GLU A 138 3.76 11.53 -18.26
N ALA A 139 3.13 12.63 -17.84
CA ALA A 139 1.82 12.58 -17.21
C ALA A 139 0.77 11.93 -18.13
N ARG A 140 0.80 12.24 -19.43
CA ARG A 140 -0.07 11.61 -20.43
C ARG A 140 0.11 10.10 -20.48
N LYS A 141 1.36 9.60 -20.61
CA LYS A 141 1.63 8.16 -20.62
C LYS A 141 1.18 7.46 -19.34
N LEU A 142 1.34 8.12 -18.20
CA LEU A 142 0.86 7.60 -16.92
C LEU A 142 -0.67 7.53 -16.88
N PHE A 143 -1.37 8.55 -17.39
CA PHE A 143 -2.82 8.51 -17.51
C PHE A 143 -3.31 7.45 -18.51
N GLU A 144 -2.60 7.23 -19.62
CA GLU A 144 -2.87 6.14 -20.57
C GLU A 144 -2.78 4.79 -19.87
N ALA A 145 -1.70 4.53 -19.11
CA ALA A 145 -1.56 3.32 -18.31
C ALA A 145 -2.68 3.18 -17.26
N MET A 146 -3.08 4.27 -16.61
CA MET A 146 -4.21 4.28 -15.67
C MET A 146 -5.57 4.03 -16.37
N ALA A 147 -5.71 4.40 -17.64
CA ALA A 147 -6.92 4.15 -18.41
C ALA A 147 -7.12 2.65 -18.74
N GLU A 148 -6.03 1.90 -18.83
CA GLU A 148 -6.05 0.46 -19.11
C GLU A 148 -6.59 -0.34 -17.91
N ASP A 149 -6.17 0.02 -16.69
CA ASP A 149 -6.57 -0.63 -15.45
C ASP A 149 -8.01 -0.28 -15.04
N PRO A 150 -8.92 -1.27 -14.87
CA PRO A 150 -10.29 -1.04 -14.42
C PRO A 150 -10.44 -0.19 -13.14
N GLU A 151 -9.52 -0.28 -12.18
CA GLU A 151 -9.60 0.45 -10.92
C GLU A 151 -9.31 1.95 -11.09
N THR A 152 -8.41 2.30 -12.01
CA THR A 152 -7.99 3.71 -12.24
C THR A 152 -8.52 4.31 -13.53
N ARG A 153 -9.24 3.53 -14.33
CA ARG A 153 -9.70 3.90 -15.67
C ARG A 153 -10.35 5.26 -15.76
N LEU A 154 -11.33 5.52 -14.90
CA LEU A 154 -12.10 6.77 -14.91
C LEU A 154 -11.23 7.98 -14.57
N LEU A 155 -10.23 7.79 -13.70
CA LEU A 155 -9.27 8.82 -13.34
C LEU A 155 -8.25 9.07 -14.47
N GLY A 156 -7.79 8.00 -15.12
CA GLY A 156 -6.99 8.08 -16.35
C GLY A 156 -7.70 8.87 -17.44
N LEU A 157 -8.95 8.50 -17.76
CA LEU A 157 -9.78 9.20 -18.75
C LEU A 157 -10.01 10.67 -18.41
N ARG A 158 -10.24 11.00 -17.12
CA ARG A 158 -10.35 12.41 -16.67
C ARG A 158 -9.07 13.18 -16.95
N GLY A 159 -7.92 12.59 -16.65
CA GLY A 159 -6.61 13.19 -16.88
C GLY A 159 -6.33 13.42 -18.36
N LEU A 160 -6.54 12.41 -19.19
CA LEU A 160 -6.38 12.49 -20.64
C LEU A 160 -7.33 13.50 -21.27
N TYR A 161 -8.57 13.58 -20.79
CA TYR A 161 -9.53 14.60 -21.21
C TYR A 161 -9.00 16.02 -20.96
N LEU A 162 -8.54 16.30 -19.73
CA LEU A 162 -8.04 17.64 -19.39
C LEU A 162 -6.76 17.99 -20.16
N GLU A 163 -5.88 17.02 -20.35
CA GLU A 163 -4.65 17.21 -21.12
C GLU A 163 -4.93 17.43 -22.61
N ALA A 164 -5.89 16.69 -23.20
CA ALA A 164 -6.34 16.89 -24.56
C ALA A 164 -6.99 18.27 -24.76
N GLN A 165 -7.82 18.71 -23.81
CA GLN A 165 -8.39 20.06 -23.82
C GLN A 165 -7.31 21.15 -23.75
N ARG A 166 -6.28 20.95 -22.92
CA ARG A 166 -5.15 21.89 -22.80
C ARG A 166 -4.39 22.03 -24.12
N GLN A 167 -4.29 20.94 -24.88
CA GLN A 167 -3.60 20.89 -26.18
C GLN A 167 -4.50 21.33 -27.36
N GLY A 168 -5.79 21.58 -27.14
CA GLY A 168 -6.75 21.85 -28.21
C GLY A 168 -7.08 20.64 -29.09
N ALA A 169 -6.81 19.42 -28.60
CA ALA A 169 -7.11 18.18 -29.30
C ALA A 169 -8.57 17.77 -29.06
N ASP A 170 -9.51 18.50 -29.68
CA ASP A 170 -10.95 18.37 -29.45
C ASP A 170 -11.47 16.95 -29.72
N GLU A 171 -11.02 16.29 -30.79
CA GLU A 171 -11.42 14.91 -31.13
C GLU A 171 -11.02 13.91 -30.03
N ALA A 172 -9.78 14.02 -29.53
CA ALA A 172 -9.29 13.15 -28.46
C ALA A 172 -10.05 13.44 -27.15
N ALA A 173 -10.26 14.72 -26.83
CA ALA A 173 -11.01 15.13 -25.65
C ALA A 173 -12.47 14.62 -25.71
N GLN A 174 -13.10 14.67 -26.87
CA GLN A 174 -14.42 14.09 -27.08
C GLN A 174 -14.41 12.58 -26.82
N HIS A 175 -13.48 11.86 -27.43
CA HIS A 175 -13.38 10.41 -27.27
C HIS A 175 -13.24 10.01 -25.79
N TYR A 176 -12.38 10.67 -25.02
CA TYR A 176 -12.22 10.38 -23.60
C TYR A 176 -13.46 10.72 -22.76
N ALA A 177 -14.14 11.83 -23.06
CA ALA A 177 -15.36 12.23 -22.38
C ALA A 177 -16.52 11.27 -22.65
N GLU A 178 -16.71 10.87 -23.91
CA GLU A 178 -17.73 9.89 -24.31
C GLU A 178 -17.48 8.53 -23.67
N THR A 179 -16.25 8.03 -23.76
CA THR A 179 -15.85 6.76 -23.12
C THR A 179 -16.12 6.78 -21.61
N ALA A 180 -15.79 7.88 -20.92
CA ALA A 180 -16.05 8.02 -19.49
C ALA A 180 -17.56 8.11 -19.17
N ALA A 181 -18.34 8.79 -20.01
CA ALA A 181 -19.78 8.96 -19.82
C ALA A 181 -20.54 7.64 -20.03
N GLU A 182 -20.06 6.78 -20.94
CA GLU A 182 -20.62 5.44 -21.17
C GLU A 182 -20.34 4.49 -20.00
N GLN A 183 -19.11 4.53 -19.46
CA GLN A 183 -18.69 3.65 -18.36
C GLN A 183 -19.23 4.10 -17.00
N ALA A 184 -19.33 5.41 -16.77
CA ALA A 184 -19.77 5.97 -15.50
C ALA A 184 -20.70 7.19 -15.70
N PRO A 185 -21.98 6.96 -16.07
CA PRO A 185 -22.98 8.02 -16.30
C PRO A 185 -23.26 8.89 -15.06
N GLN A 186 -22.91 8.39 -13.88
CA GLN A 186 -23.00 9.11 -12.60
C GLN A 186 -21.98 10.25 -12.48
N LEU A 187 -20.92 10.26 -13.29
CA LEU A 187 -19.91 11.32 -13.26
C LEU A 187 -20.40 12.56 -14.02
N GLN A 188 -20.67 13.63 -13.27
CA GLN A 188 -21.12 14.91 -13.81
C GLN A 188 -20.23 15.47 -14.92
N TRP A 189 -18.92 15.47 -14.70
CA TRP A 189 -17.96 16.03 -15.66
C TRP A 189 -17.98 15.29 -16.99
N ALA A 190 -18.14 13.96 -16.97
CA ALA A 190 -18.07 13.13 -18.16
C ALA A 190 -19.33 13.33 -19.01
N GLY A 191 -20.51 13.24 -18.38
CA GLY A 191 -21.75 13.41 -19.12
C GLY A 191 -21.99 14.86 -19.56
N SER A 192 -21.59 15.89 -18.80
CA SER A 192 -21.67 17.29 -19.27
C SER A 192 -20.71 17.57 -20.43
N ALA A 193 -19.50 17.00 -20.41
CA ALA A 193 -18.55 17.09 -21.52
C ALA A 193 -19.08 16.38 -22.77
N ALA A 194 -19.51 15.12 -22.65
CA ALA A 194 -20.08 14.35 -23.76
C ALA A 194 -21.36 15.00 -24.32
N LEU A 195 -22.22 15.55 -23.46
CA LEU A 195 -23.40 16.30 -23.88
C LEU A 195 -23.01 17.55 -24.69
N SER A 196 -21.98 18.28 -24.26
CA SER A 196 -21.47 19.44 -24.99
C SER A 196 -20.95 19.08 -26.38
N TYR A 197 -20.18 17.99 -26.51
CA TYR A 197 -19.71 17.54 -27.82
C TYR A 197 -20.85 17.11 -28.74
N ARG A 198 -21.78 16.27 -28.26
CA ARG A 198 -22.95 15.84 -29.04
C ARG A 198 -23.83 17.02 -29.49
N THR A 199 -23.97 18.04 -28.65
CA THR A 199 -24.70 19.27 -28.98
C THR A 199 -23.98 20.07 -30.07
N ARG A 200 -22.65 20.15 -30.03
CA ARG A 200 -21.85 20.83 -31.06
C ARG A 200 -21.90 20.13 -32.41
N GLU A 201 -21.97 18.81 -32.41
CA GLU A 201 -22.05 17.98 -33.63
C GLU A 201 -23.49 17.85 -34.19
N GLY A 202 -24.50 18.44 -33.54
CA GLY A 202 -25.89 18.29 -33.95
C GLY A 202 -26.48 16.90 -33.71
N LYS A 203 -25.84 16.06 -32.88
CA LYS A 203 -26.32 14.71 -32.52
C LYS A 203 -27.42 14.78 -31.45
N TRP A 204 -28.54 15.43 -31.78
CA TRP A 204 -29.60 15.77 -30.83
C TRP A 204 -30.24 14.56 -30.14
N ASN A 205 -30.47 13.46 -30.89
CA ASN A 205 -31.06 12.24 -30.34
C ASN A 205 -30.14 11.59 -29.29
N GLU A 206 -28.83 11.56 -29.57
CA GLU A 206 -27.83 11.00 -28.66
C GLU A 206 -27.63 11.88 -27.42
N ALA A 207 -27.72 13.20 -27.58
CA ALA A 207 -27.69 14.16 -26.47
C ALA A 207 -28.88 13.97 -25.53
N LEU A 208 -30.10 13.83 -26.07
CA LEU A 208 -31.31 13.56 -25.29
C LEU A 208 -31.24 12.21 -24.57
N GLY A 209 -30.77 11.16 -25.25
CA GLY A 209 -30.59 9.85 -24.64
C GLY A 209 -29.57 9.85 -23.49
N LEU A 210 -28.47 10.62 -23.62
CA LEU A 210 -27.50 10.80 -22.54
C LEU A 210 -28.10 11.54 -21.35
N LEU A 211 -28.86 12.62 -21.60
CA LEU A 211 -29.52 13.39 -20.56
C LEU A 211 -30.52 12.55 -19.76
N ASP A 212 -31.31 11.70 -20.44
CA ASP A 212 -32.25 10.79 -19.78
C ASP A 212 -31.50 9.74 -18.92
N LYS A 213 -30.36 9.21 -19.38
CA LYS A 213 -29.50 8.32 -18.58
C LYS A 213 -28.96 9.02 -17.33
N GLN A 214 -28.51 10.27 -17.44
CA GLN A 214 -28.02 11.04 -16.29
C GLN A 214 -29.11 11.36 -15.27
N ARG A 215 -30.34 11.60 -15.74
CA ARG A 215 -31.52 11.75 -14.87
C ARG A 215 -31.80 10.45 -14.10
N GLN A 216 -31.77 9.30 -14.80
CA GLN A 216 -32.00 7.99 -14.18
C GLN A 216 -30.90 7.63 -13.18
N ALA A 217 -29.65 8.03 -13.45
CA ALA A 217 -28.51 7.83 -12.56
C ALA A 217 -28.56 8.73 -11.30
N GLY A 218 -29.52 9.66 -11.19
CA GLY A 218 -29.62 10.59 -10.06
C GLY A 218 -28.56 11.70 -10.06
N THR A 219 -27.79 11.79 -11.14
CA THR A 219 -26.73 12.79 -11.33
C THR A 219 -27.36 14.18 -11.40
N LEU A 220 -28.37 14.36 -12.25
CA LEU A 220 -29.04 15.64 -12.45
C LEU A 220 -30.37 15.71 -11.69
N GLU A 221 -30.62 16.85 -11.06
CA GLU A 221 -31.93 17.16 -10.48
C GLU A 221 -33.01 17.15 -11.58
N PRO A 222 -34.21 16.59 -11.33
CA PRO A 222 -35.26 16.49 -12.34
C PRO A 222 -35.59 17.81 -13.03
N ALA A 223 -35.66 18.92 -12.27
CA ALA A 223 -35.94 20.24 -12.82
C ALA A 223 -34.85 20.74 -13.78
N VAL A 224 -33.57 20.45 -13.46
CA VAL A 224 -32.43 20.81 -14.31
C VAL A 224 -32.43 19.96 -15.57
N ALA A 225 -32.71 18.65 -15.44
CA ALA A 225 -32.83 17.76 -16.59
C ALA A 225 -33.97 18.18 -17.53
N ASP A 226 -35.14 18.55 -17.01
CA ASP A 226 -36.27 19.02 -17.81
C ASP A 226 -35.93 20.32 -18.56
N ARG A 227 -35.22 21.24 -17.91
CA ARG A 227 -34.73 22.48 -18.55
C ARG A 227 -33.73 22.18 -19.68
N HIS A 228 -32.75 21.31 -19.44
CA HIS A 228 -31.79 20.92 -20.47
C HIS A 228 -32.47 20.22 -21.64
N LYS A 229 -33.47 19.37 -21.36
CA LYS A 229 -34.27 18.70 -22.38
C LYS A 229 -35.02 19.71 -23.25
N ALA A 230 -35.65 20.71 -22.64
CA ALA A 230 -36.31 21.78 -23.37
C ALA A 230 -35.33 22.53 -24.28
N VAL A 231 -34.14 22.89 -23.77
CA VAL A 231 -33.09 23.57 -24.55
C VAL A 231 -32.63 22.72 -25.74
N LEU A 232 -32.37 21.43 -25.53
CA LEU A 232 -31.95 20.52 -26.61
C LEU A 232 -33.05 20.35 -27.67
N LEU A 233 -34.32 20.27 -27.25
CA LEU A 233 -35.45 20.18 -28.18
C LEU A 233 -35.63 21.48 -28.99
N THR A 234 -35.44 22.65 -28.36
CA THR A 234 -35.47 23.93 -29.08
C THR A 234 -34.31 24.03 -30.08
N ALA A 235 -33.11 23.64 -29.68
CA ALA A 235 -31.95 23.63 -30.58
C ALA A 235 -32.17 22.70 -31.78
N ARG A 236 -32.67 21.48 -31.55
CA ARG A 236 -33.04 20.54 -32.60
C ARG A 236 -34.12 21.09 -33.53
N ALA A 237 -35.16 21.74 -32.99
CA ALA A 237 -36.23 22.31 -33.79
C ALA A 237 -35.71 23.44 -34.69
N ARG A 238 -34.78 24.25 -34.18
CA ARG A 238 -34.13 25.31 -34.96
C ARG A 238 -33.24 24.75 -36.07
N ASP A 239 -32.42 23.76 -35.74
CA ASP A 239 -31.55 23.08 -36.71
C ASP A 239 -32.36 22.48 -37.87
N HIS A 240 -33.50 21.85 -37.58
CA HIS A 240 -34.43 21.35 -38.60
C HIS A 240 -35.15 22.45 -39.40
N ALA A 241 -35.33 23.65 -38.84
CA ALA A 241 -35.98 24.77 -39.53
C ALA A 241 -35.02 25.53 -40.46
N ASP A 242 -33.73 25.52 -40.13
CA ASP A 242 -32.65 26.14 -40.92
C ASP A 242 -32.08 25.18 -42.01
N SER A 243 -32.52 23.92 -42.02
CA SER A 243 -32.19 22.86 -43.01
C SER A 243 -33.12 22.90 -44.24
#